data_AF-A0A504YJM7-F1
#
_entry.id   AF-A0A504YJM7-F1
#
_cell.length_a   1.000
_cell.length_b   1.000
_cell.length_c   1.000
_cell.angle_alpha   90.00
_cell.angle_beta   90.00
_cell.angle_gamma   90.00
#
_symmetry.space_group_name_H-M   'P 1'
#
loop_
_entity.id
_entity.type
_entity.pdbx_description
1 polymer ?
#
loop_
_entity_poly.entity_id
_entity_poly.type
_entity_poly.pdbx_seq_one_letter_code
_entity_poly.pdbx_strand_id
1 'polypeptide(L)'
;MAAEVDRQSEFHLWTQAEGERLVEYLSALRRLARLGFPEESREDRKSRILSRFLAGVRDPMAKVLLRLQPPKDLAALESTSTNMDQTGGGINMTTPGIFAVSAKVGRQSAAREVKVC
;
A
#
# COMPACT_ATOMS: atom_id res chain seq x y z
N MET A 1 13.28 24.84 8.85
CA MET A 1 13.95 25.04 7.56
C MET A 1 14.95 23.94 7.18
N ALA A 2 16.14 23.80 7.79
CA ALA A 2 17.11 22.78 7.35
C ALA A 2 16.59 21.32 7.40
N ALA A 3 15.88 20.95 8.48
CA ALA A 3 15.31 19.62 8.64
C ALA A 3 14.05 19.34 7.77
N GLU A 4 13.41 20.37 7.19
CA GLU A 4 12.26 20.17 6.29
C GLU A 4 12.74 19.90 4.87
N VAL A 5 13.73 20.66 4.41
CA VAL A 5 14.40 20.45 3.12
C VAL A 5 14.99 19.04 3.07
N ASP A 6 15.62 18.59 4.15
CA ASP A 6 16.18 17.25 4.27
C ASP A 6 15.11 16.15 4.08
N ARG A 7 13.92 16.31 4.68
CA ARG A 7 12.80 15.35 4.55
C ARG A 7 12.14 15.36 3.18
N GLN A 8 12.06 16.52 2.53
CA GLN A 8 11.57 16.60 1.15
C GLN A 8 12.52 15.92 0.19
N SER A 9 13.83 16.15 0.35
CA SER A 9 14.87 15.47 -0.40
C SER A 9 14.84 13.95 -0.16
N GLU A 10 14.71 13.52 1.10
CA GLU A 10 14.55 12.12 1.47
C GLU A 10 13.36 11.49 0.75
N PHE A 11 12.18 12.13 0.76
CA PHE A 11 11.00 11.66 0.02
C PHE A 11 11.27 11.49 -1.48
N HIS A 12 12.00 12.41 -2.10
CA HIS A 12 12.35 12.38 -3.52
C HIS A 12 13.46 11.40 -3.89
N LEU A 13 14.23 10.90 -2.92
CA LEU A 13 15.26 9.89 -3.13
C LEU A 13 14.82 8.50 -2.67
N TRP A 14 13.77 8.43 -1.84
CA TRP A 14 13.28 7.17 -1.26
C TRP A 14 12.80 6.17 -2.32
N THR A 15 13.37 4.98 -2.33
CA THR A 15 13.00 3.86 -3.21
C THR A 15 12.69 2.63 -2.37
N GLN A 16 11.83 1.75 -2.88
CA GLN A 16 11.49 0.50 -2.21
C GLN A 16 12.78 -0.30 -1.94
N ALA A 17 12.98 -0.77 -0.72
CA ALA A 17 14.10 -1.64 -0.40
C ALA A 17 13.89 -3.03 -1.02
N GLU A 18 14.98 -3.77 -1.22
CA GLU A 18 14.89 -5.13 -1.77
C GLU A 18 14.18 -6.06 -0.77
N GLY A 19 13.14 -6.77 -1.22
CA GLY A 19 12.30 -7.61 -0.37
C GLY A 19 11.31 -6.86 0.53
N GLU A 20 11.29 -5.51 0.49
CA GLU A 20 10.30 -4.72 1.22
C GLU A 20 8.91 -4.91 0.61
N ARG A 21 7.90 -5.09 1.46
CA ARG A 21 6.51 -5.22 1.00
C ARG A 21 5.98 -3.90 0.47
N LEU A 22 5.12 -3.94 -0.54
CA LEU A 22 4.58 -2.73 -1.17
C LEU A 22 3.77 -1.88 -0.18
N VAL A 23 3.02 -2.52 0.73
CA VAL A 23 2.27 -1.81 1.78
C VAL A 23 3.20 -1.11 2.78
N GLU A 24 4.36 -1.70 3.08
CA GLU A 24 5.35 -1.12 3.99
C GLU A 24 5.99 0.10 3.34
N TYR A 25 6.43 -0.04 2.09
CA TYR A 25 6.95 1.06 1.28
C TYR A 25 5.94 2.22 1.16
N LEU A 26 4.67 1.92 0.87
CA LEU A 26 3.61 2.93 0.78
C LEU A 26 3.37 3.64 2.12
N SER A 27 3.44 2.89 3.23
CA SER A 27 3.29 3.45 4.58
C SER A 27 4.41 4.42 4.94
N ALA A 28 5.66 4.08 4.57
CA ALA A 28 6.82 4.93 4.76
C ALA A 28 6.69 6.23 3.95
N LEU A 29 6.30 6.15 2.68
CA LEU A 29 6.06 7.32 1.84
C LEU A 29 4.96 8.23 2.39
N ARG A 30 3.89 7.69 2.97
CA ARG A 30 2.84 8.51 3.63
C ARG A 30 3.38 9.27 4.81
N ARG A 31 4.20 8.63 5.63
CA ARG A 31 4.83 9.27 6.80
C ARG A 31 5.75 10.38 6.33
N LEU A 32 6.62 10.11 5.36
CA LEU A 32 7.52 11.11 4.78
C LEU A 32 6.76 12.27 4.14
N ALA A 33 5.71 12.00 3.36
CA ALA A 33 4.91 13.06 2.74
C ALA A 33 4.21 13.96 3.78
N ARG A 34 3.73 13.38 4.90
CA ARG A 34 3.13 14.15 6.00
C ARG A 34 4.14 15.04 6.71
N LEU A 35 5.38 14.57 6.87
CA LEU A 35 6.42 15.28 7.59
C LEU A 35 7.19 16.28 6.71
N GLY A 36 7.38 15.98 5.43
CA GLY A 36 8.09 16.83 4.47
C GLY A 36 7.21 17.91 3.84
N PHE A 37 5.89 17.68 3.76
CA PHE A 37 4.94 18.62 3.15
C PHE A 37 3.75 18.92 4.09
N PRO A 38 4.00 19.48 5.29
CA PRO A 38 2.91 19.75 6.24
C PRO A 38 1.91 20.78 5.71
N GLU A 39 2.40 21.78 4.97
CA GLU A 39 1.62 22.90 4.42
C GLU A 39 0.81 22.53 3.16
N GLU A 40 1.08 21.39 2.54
CA GLU A 40 0.39 20.98 1.32
C GLU A 40 -1.00 20.41 1.61
N SER A 41 -1.91 20.66 0.66
CA SER A 41 -3.24 20.08 0.69
C SER A 41 -3.15 18.55 0.75
N ARG A 42 -4.21 17.93 1.26
CA ARG A 42 -4.27 16.47 1.37
C ARG A 42 -4.20 15.83 -0.02
N GLU A 43 -4.83 16.43 -1.01
CA GLU A 43 -4.86 15.99 -2.41
C GLU A 43 -3.49 16.13 -3.09
N ASP A 44 -2.77 17.22 -2.85
CA ASP A 44 -1.42 17.41 -3.40
C ASP A 44 -0.45 16.36 -2.84
N ARG A 45 -0.52 16.11 -1.52
CA ARG A 45 0.26 15.05 -0.89
C ARG A 45 -0.07 13.67 -1.45
N LYS A 46 -1.35 13.36 -1.67
CA LYS A 46 -1.76 12.08 -2.30
C LYS A 46 -1.15 11.94 -3.69
N SER A 47 -1.22 12.99 -4.50
CA SER A 47 -0.65 13.00 -5.85
C SER A 47 0.86 12.79 -5.83
N ARG A 48 1.58 13.46 -4.92
CA ARG A 48 3.03 13.24 -4.72
C ARG A 48 3.35 11.81 -4.32
N ILE A 49 2.61 11.24 -3.36
CA ILE A 49 2.79 9.84 -2.93
C ILE A 49 2.59 8.91 -4.12
N LEU A 50 1.52 9.09 -4.90
CA LEU A 50 1.22 8.26 -6.07
C LEU A 50 2.35 8.32 -7.10
N SER A 51 2.77 9.52 -7.50
CA SER A 51 3.86 9.69 -8.47
C SER A 51 5.18 9.13 -7.95
N ARG A 52 5.51 9.36 -6.66
CA ARG A 52 6.74 8.86 -6.06
C ARG A 52 6.75 7.34 -5.94
N PHE A 53 5.63 6.74 -5.56
CA PHE A 53 5.49 5.30 -5.47
C PHE A 53 5.77 4.65 -6.83
N LEU A 54 5.11 5.12 -7.90
CA LEU A 54 5.31 4.59 -9.25
C LEU A 54 6.76 4.71 -9.74
N ALA A 55 7.46 5.77 -9.35
CA ALA A 55 8.87 5.97 -9.71
C ALA A 55 9.84 5.10 -8.88
N GLY A 56 9.53 4.87 -7.61
CA GLY A 56 10.45 4.24 -6.65
C GLY A 56 10.22 2.75 -6.37
N VAL A 57 9.18 2.13 -6.93
CA VAL A 57 8.98 0.68 -6.84
C VAL A 57 10.10 -0.07 -7.56
N ARG A 58 10.70 -1.03 -6.86
CA ARG A 58 11.79 -1.89 -7.36
C ARG A 58 11.31 -3.28 -7.74
N ASP A 59 10.24 -3.79 -7.11
CA ASP A 59 9.70 -5.11 -7.41
C ASP A 59 9.34 -5.24 -8.90
N PRO A 60 10.00 -6.15 -9.66
CA PRO A 60 9.73 -6.35 -11.08
C PRO A 60 8.27 -6.67 -11.40
N MET A 61 7.62 -7.48 -10.56
CA MET A 61 6.22 -7.87 -10.77
C MET A 61 5.29 -6.68 -10.55
N ALA A 62 5.53 -5.91 -9.48
CA ALA A 62 4.81 -4.66 -9.22
C ALA A 62 4.97 -3.66 -10.36
N LYS A 63 6.17 -3.51 -10.92
CA LYS A 63 6.41 -2.60 -12.04
C LYS A 63 5.61 -3.00 -13.28
N VAL A 64 5.51 -4.29 -13.59
CA VAL A 64 4.71 -4.77 -14.72
C VAL A 64 3.23 -4.49 -14.47
N LEU A 65 2.71 -4.86 -13.30
CA LEU A 65 1.29 -4.70 -12.99
C LEU A 65 0.87 -3.22 -12.95
N LEU A 66 1.67 -2.36 -12.32
CA LEU A 66 1.40 -0.91 -12.26
C LEU A 66 1.47 -0.23 -13.63
N ARG A 67 2.24 -0.78 -14.58
CA ARG A 67 2.25 -0.32 -15.98
C ARG A 67 1.01 -0.77 -16.74
N LEU A 68 0.56 -2.01 -16.54
CA LEU A 68 -0.63 -2.55 -17.18
C LEU A 68 -1.90 -1.87 -16.67
N GLN A 69 -1.95 -1.61 -15.36
CA GLN A 69 -3.07 -0.98 -14.70
C GLN A 69 -2.59 0.15 -13.79
N PRO A 70 -2.35 1.35 -14.35
CA PRO A 70 -1.98 2.52 -13.57
C PRO A 70 -3.10 2.87 -12.57
N PRO A 71 -2.80 2.94 -11.26
CA PRO A 71 -3.79 3.32 -10.27
C PRO A 71 -4.17 4.79 -10.45
N LYS A 72 -5.48 5.06 -10.52
CA LYS A 72 -6.03 6.41 -10.73
C LYS A 72 -5.96 7.28 -9.47
N ASP A 73 -5.98 6.65 -8.31
CA ASP A 73 -5.94 7.32 -7.01
C ASP A 73 -5.17 6.48 -5.98
N LEU A 74 -4.98 7.08 -4.80
CA LEU A 74 -4.25 6.45 -3.72
C LEU A 74 -4.97 5.22 -3.13
N ALA A 75 -6.30 5.15 -3.20
CA ALA A 75 -7.07 4.03 -2.66
C ALA A 75 -6.96 2.79 -3.57
N ALA A 76 -7.02 2.99 -4.88
CA ALA A 76 -6.74 1.97 -5.88
C ALA A 76 -5.31 1.44 -5.71
N LEU A 77 -4.34 2.34 -5.48
CA LEU A 77 -2.95 1.94 -5.23
C LEU A 77 -2.80 1.07 -3.98
N GLU A 78 -3.47 1.42 -2.87
CA GLU A 78 -3.47 0.61 -1.63
C GLU A 78 -4.01 -0.79 -1.86
N SER A 79 -5.16 -0.88 -2.54
CA SER A 79 -5.81 -2.15 -2.83
C SER A 79 -4.89 -3.03 -3.68
N THR A 80 -4.33 -2.48 -4.76
CA THR A 80 -3.38 -3.19 -5.62
C THR A 80 -2.15 -3.65 -4.83
N SER A 81 -1.54 -2.78 -4.04
CA SER A 81 -0.35 -3.10 -3.23
C SER A 81 -0.64 -4.23 -2.23
N THR A 82 -1.81 -4.17 -1.58
CA THR A 82 -2.25 -5.20 -0.61
C THR A 82 -2.47 -6.55 -1.29
N ASN A 83 -3.16 -6.56 -2.44
CA ASN A 83 -3.39 -7.78 -3.19
C ASN A 83 -2.08 -8.40 -3.66
N MET A 84 -1.12 -7.59 -4.12
CA MET A 84 0.19 -8.06 -4.55
C MET A 84 1.00 -8.67 -3.41
N ASP A 85 1.04 -8.01 -2.25
CA ASP A 85 1.73 -8.54 -1.07
C ASP A 85 1.09 -9.83 -0.53
N GLN A 86 -0.21 -10.04 -0.76
CA GLN A 86 -0.92 -11.28 -0.42
C GLN A 86 -0.68 -12.40 -1.45
N THR A 87 -0.58 -12.02 -2.72
CA THR A 87 -0.38 -12.94 -3.85
C THR A 87 1.04 -13.52 -3.87
N GLY A 88 2.02 -12.81 -3.30
CA GLY A 88 3.40 -13.27 -3.12
C GLY A 88 3.58 -14.50 -2.21
N GLY A 89 2.51 -14.95 -1.53
CA GLY A 89 2.52 -16.15 -0.69
C GLY A 89 2.15 -17.47 -1.40
N GLY A 90 1.75 -17.41 -2.66
CA GLY A 90 1.42 -18.63 -3.42
C GLY A 90 0.52 -18.34 -4.61
N ILE A 91 1.09 -18.30 -5.81
CA ILE A 91 0.31 -18.40 -7.04
C ILE A 91 0.52 -19.76 -7.69
N ASN A 92 -0.34 -20.68 -7.30
CA ASN A 92 -0.86 -21.63 -8.27
C ASN A 92 -1.70 -20.81 -9.25
N MET A 93 -1.16 -20.59 -10.44
CA MET A 93 -1.84 -19.95 -11.55
C MET A 93 -3.03 -20.84 -11.93
N THR A 94 -4.23 -20.52 -11.46
CA THR A 94 -5.46 -21.17 -11.94
C THR A 94 -6.54 -20.12 -12.14
N THR A 95 -6.76 -19.83 -13.41
CA THR A 95 -7.99 -19.29 -14.01
C THR A 95 -8.19 -17.77 -13.95
N PRO A 96 -8.26 -17.09 -15.13
CA PRO A 96 -8.66 -15.70 -15.21
C PRO A 96 -10.20 -15.61 -15.13
N GLY A 97 -10.68 -14.90 -14.11
CA GLY A 97 -12.09 -14.55 -13.98
C GLY A 97 -12.66 -15.01 -12.64
N ILE A 98 -12.84 -14.04 -11.74
CA ILE A 98 -13.87 -13.89 -10.70
C ILE A 98 -13.23 -13.13 -9.54
N PHE A 99 -13.70 -11.89 -9.34
CA PHE A 99 -13.47 -11.13 -8.12
C PHE A 99 -14.05 -11.92 -6.93
N ALA A 100 -13.18 -12.57 -6.16
CA ALA A 100 -13.56 -13.05 -4.83
C ALA A 100 -13.40 -11.89 -3.84
N VAL A 101 -14.51 -11.20 -3.57
CA VAL A 101 -14.66 -10.38 -2.37
C VAL A 101 -14.43 -11.31 -1.17
N SER A 102 -13.31 -11.11 -0.47
CA SER A 102 -13.06 -11.82 0.79
C SER A 102 -13.97 -11.21 1.84
N ALA A 103 -15.11 -11.86 2.07
CA ALA A 103 -16.03 -11.51 3.14
C ALA A 103 -15.31 -11.68 4.48
N LYS A 104 -15.29 -10.61 5.29
CA LYS A 104 -14.93 -10.67 6.71
C LYS A 104 -15.74 -11.79 7.37
N VAL A 105 -15.08 -12.88 7.70
CA VAL A 105 -15.61 -13.90 8.61
C VAL A 105 -15.84 -13.21 9.95
N GLY A 106 -17.10 -13.16 10.38
CA GLY A 106 -17.50 -12.63 11.67
C GLY A 106 -16.90 -13.45 12.79
N ARG A 107 -16.14 -12.81 13.69
CA ARG A 107 -16.01 -13.31 15.05
C ARG A 107 -17.30 -12.97 15.79
N GLN A 108 -18.25 -13.89 15.76
CA GLN A 108 -19.23 -14.00 16.83
C GLN A 108 -18.49 -14.55 18.04
N SER A 109 -18.33 -13.71 19.06
CA SER A 109 -17.90 -14.13 20.39
C SER A 109 -18.97 -15.07 20.96
N ALA A 110 -18.67 -16.36 21.08
CA ALA A 110 -19.49 -17.31 21.81
C ALA A 110 -19.42 -16.98 23.30
N ALA A 111 -20.44 -16.30 23.81
CA ALA A 111 -20.70 -16.24 25.24
C ALA A 111 -21.10 -17.66 25.68
N ARG A 112 -20.30 -18.25 26.58
CA ARG A 112 -20.58 -19.54 27.21
C ARG A 112 -21.81 -19.40 28.09
N GLU A 113 -22.87 -20.14 27.79
CA GLU A 113 -23.98 -20.35 28.70
C GLU A 113 -23.57 -21.44 29.70
N VAL A 114 -23.35 -21.05 30.95
CA VAL A 114 -23.10 -21.98 32.07
C VAL A 114 -24.46 -22.38 32.64
N LYS A 115 -24.86 -23.63 32.40
CA LYS A 115 -25.96 -24.27 33.11
C LYS A 115 -25.46 -24.74 34.48
N VAL A 116 -25.89 -24.05 35.55
CA VAL A 116 -25.80 -24.57 36.93
C VAL A 116 -27.12 -25.28 37.25
N CYS A 117 -26.98 -26.35 38.04
CA CYS A 117 -27.95 -27.39 38.39
C CYS A 117 -29.35 -26.93 38.79
#